data_AF-A0A415QFC8-F1
#
_entry.id   AF-A0A415QFC8-F1
#
_cell.length_a   1.000
_cell.length_b   1.000
_cell.length_c   1.000
_cell.angle_alpha   90.00
_cell.angle_beta   90.00
_cell.angle_gamma   90.00
#
_symmetry.space_group_name_H-M   'P 1'
#
loop_
_entity.id
_entity.type
_entity.pdbx_description
1 polymer ?
#
loop_
_entity_poly.entity_id
_entity_poly.type
_entity_poly.pdbx_seq_one_letter_code
_entity_poly.pdbx_strand_id
1 'polypeptide(L)'
;MIDSIKIILKDFSGDLSNCTFVEPKKLINNIEGKKYDYVNYRLYNKSSSAKHYLSVSQNKKTGTVTLTGSLRKRSYNRVTLLDMSQSMFVQTLKGIAKELCIPFEELRRAKFTQCEVGANIRTRIPAIEMLPLVVDYAHYERIDDYIEKGTLYFNGADRLLKLYVKDDEIAAHSFSEEKRKLKKMSFDRLKAKGIHYLRIEFTMKTHRSFRNKGMDHIRTVGDLIDHYSELYDFWTKEINRIVIFNKLRYNEAELFSKEKEIILGLEKLGFFEFVDRYQDFCMSTTTTSKSAKSAKSDAFKEVRLILDKYFDRKEYNKFSLRIDVAKYLIGKSKQFELNLPLLIRNLWGVSTLNK
;
A
#
# COMPACT_ATOMS: atom_id res chain seq x y z
N MET A 1 -9.68 -0.65 4.38
CA MET A 1 -8.40 -1.38 4.28
C MET A 1 -8.14 -1.88 2.86
N ILE A 2 -9.04 -2.66 2.26
CA ILE A 2 -8.91 -3.11 0.85
C ILE A 2 -9.23 -1.96 -0.13
N ASP A 3 -8.43 -1.81 -1.20
CA ASP A 3 -8.70 -0.91 -2.33
C ASP A 3 -8.92 -1.69 -3.63
N SER A 4 -7.89 -1.89 -4.46
CA SER A 4 -8.00 -2.70 -5.68
C SER A 4 -7.80 -4.18 -5.44
N ILE A 5 -8.53 -5.00 -6.19
CA ILE A 5 -8.44 -6.46 -6.15
C ILE A 5 -8.54 -7.05 -7.57
N LYS A 6 -7.94 -8.23 -7.76
CA LYS A 6 -8.14 -9.07 -8.95
C LYS A 6 -8.76 -10.41 -8.55
N ILE A 7 -10.05 -10.58 -8.78
CA ILE A 7 -10.85 -11.78 -8.47
C ILE A 7 -11.01 -12.64 -9.73
N ILE A 8 -10.96 -13.97 -9.56
CA ILE A 8 -11.05 -14.96 -10.64
C ILE A 8 -12.17 -15.95 -10.30
N LEU A 9 -13.18 -15.99 -11.17
CA LEU A 9 -14.32 -16.90 -11.15
C LEU A 9 -14.10 -17.92 -12.27
N LYS A 10 -13.65 -19.14 -11.92
CA LYS A 10 -13.37 -20.19 -12.92
C LYS A 10 -14.65 -20.84 -13.45
N ASP A 11 -15.55 -21.17 -12.56
CA ASP A 11 -16.80 -21.88 -12.84
C ASP A 11 -17.97 -20.90 -12.77
N PHE A 12 -17.86 -19.80 -13.51
CA PHE A 12 -18.80 -18.68 -13.47
C PHE A 12 -20.20 -19.15 -13.93
N SER A 13 -21.17 -19.16 -13.01
CA SER A 13 -22.53 -19.66 -13.32
C SER A 13 -23.52 -18.56 -13.72
N GLY A 14 -23.10 -17.30 -13.61
CA GLY A 14 -23.98 -16.15 -13.80
C GLY A 14 -23.97 -15.63 -15.22
N ASP A 15 -24.28 -14.34 -15.36
CA ASP A 15 -24.28 -13.66 -16.63
C ASP A 15 -23.70 -12.24 -16.51
N LEU A 16 -23.41 -11.65 -17.66
CA LEU A 16 -22.81 -10.32 -17.77
C LEU A 16 -23.81 -9.28 -18.28
N SER A 17 -25.11 -9.53 -18.17
CA SER A 17 -26.18 -8.64 -18.68
C SER A 17 -26.18 -7.26 -18.03
N ASN A 18 -25.79 -7.18 -16.74
CA ASN A 18 -25.64 -5.90 -16.02
C ASN A 18 -24.28 -5.22 -16.27
N CYS A 19 -23.41 -5.79 -17.11
CA CYS A 19 -22.12 -5.21 -17.45
C CYS A 19 -22.20 -4.45 -18.79
N THR A 20 -21.50 -3.32 -18.88
CA THR A 20 -21.38 -2.57 -20.13
C THR A 20 -20.27 -3.14 -20.98
N PHE A 21 -20.58 -3.64 -22.17
CA PHE A 21 -19.57 -4.13 -23.12
C PHE A 21 -18.55 -3.05 -23.48
N VAL A 22 -17.28 -3.44 -23.59
CA VAL A 22 -16.20 -2.58 -24.05
C VAL A 22 -15.70 -3.11 -25.38
N GLU A 23 -15.92 -2.33 -26.43
CA GLU A 23 -15.39 -2.66 -27.74
C GLU A 23 -13.86 -2.75 -27.70
N PRO A 24 -13.26 -3.82 -28.24
CA PRO A 24 -11.81 -3.94 -28.34
C PRO A 24 -11.25 -2.76 -29.14
N LYS A 25 -10.39 -1.95 -28.52
CA LYS A 25 -9.64 -0.95 -29.27
C LYS A 25 -8.69 -1.69 -30.22
N LYS A 26 -8.94 -1.62 -31.53
CA LYS A 26 -7.96 -2.04 -32.55
C LYS A 26 -6.74 -1.13 -32.42
N LEU A 27 -5.74 -1.56 -31.66
CA LEU A 27 -4.50 -0.81 -31.47
C LEU A 27 -3.57 -0.90 -32.70
N ILE A 28 -3.91 -1.73 -33.69
CA ILE A 28 -3.18 -1.88 -34.95
C ILE A 28 -4.22 -2.10 -36.06
N ASN A 29 -4.25 -1.23 -37.07
CA ASN A 29 -5.25 -1.27 -38.15
C ASN A 29 -5.11 -2.46 -39.12
N ASN A 30 -4.02 -3.24 -39.07
CA ASN A 30 -3.75 -4.32 -40.02
C ASN A 30 -3.18 -5.58 -39.35
N ILE A 31 -3.96 -6.23 -38.47
CA ILE A 31 -3.75 -7.66 -38.20
C ILE A 31 -5.10 -8.35 -38.39
N GLU A 32 -5.35 -8.80 -39.62
CA GLU A 32 -6.40 -9.78 -39.86
C GLU A 32 -6.15 -11.02 -38.99
N GLY A 33 -7.19 -11.48 -38.29
CA GLY A 33 -7.19 -12.84 -37.73
C GLY A 33 -6.82 -13.04 -36.25
N LYS A 34 -6.44 -12.03 -35.45
CA LYS A 34 -6.31 -12.24 -33.99
C LYS A 34 -7.68 -12.28 -33.32
N LYS A 35 -8.23 -13.48 -33.15
CA LYS A 35 -9.34 -13.75 -32.21
C LYS A 35 -8.90 -13.28 -30.82
N TYR A 36 -9.44 -12.16 -30.34
CA TYR A 36 -9.28 -11.81 -28.94
C TYR A 36 -9.89 -12.95 -28.11
N ASP A 37 -9.04 -13.64 -27.34
CA ASP A 37 -9.42 -14.74 -26.45
C ASP A 37 -10.32 -14.27 -25.29
N TYR A 38 -10.55 -12.96 -25.18
CA TYR A 38 -11.31 -12.32 -24.12
C TYR A 38 -12.41 -11.40 -24.66
N VAL A 39 -13.50 -11.32 -23.89
CA VAL A 39 -14.53 -10.28 -24.02
C VAL A 39 -14.45 -9.38 -22.79
N ASN A 40 -14.44 -8.06 -22.99
CA ASN A 40 -14.23 -7.11 -21.92
C ASN A 40 -15.50 -6.29 -21.64
N TYR A 41 -15.75 -6.02 -20.37
CA TYR A 41 -16.89 -5.25 -19.90
C TYR A 41 -16.50 -4.34 -18.74
N ARG A 42 -17.41 -3.44 -18.37
CA ARG A 42 -17.35 -2.61 -17.18
C ARG A 42 -18.54 -2.90 -16.28
N LEU A 43 -18.25 -3.23 -15.02
CA LEU A 43 -19.26 -3.40 -13.98
C LEU A 43 -19.32 -2.12 -13.13
N TYR A 44 -20.24 -1.23 -13.47
CA TYR A 44 -20.55 -0.03 -12.69
C TYR A 44 -21.40 -0.38 -11.47
N ASN A 45 -21.34 0.46 -10.43
CA ASN A 45 -22.35 0.43 -9.36
C ASN A 45 -23.68 0.97 -9.92
N LYS A 46 -24.84 0.43 -9.56
CA LYS A 46 -26.17 0.81 -10.13
C LYS A 46 -26.64 2.26 -9.87
N SER A 47 -25.76 3.16 -9.42
CA SER A 47 -26.08 4.59 -9.33
C SER A 47 -26.15 5.21 -10.72
N SER A 48 -27.18 6.04 -10.98
CA SER A 48 -27.32 6.82 -12.22
C SER A 48 -26.14 7.74 -12.53
N SER A 49 -25.28 8.00 -11.54
CA SER A 49 -24.07 8.82 -11.66
C SER A 49 -22.77 8.00 -11.54
N ALA A 50 -22.84 6.68 -11.70
CA ALA A 50 -21.69 5.80 -11.49
C ALA A 50 -20.57 6.04 -12.51
N LYS A 51 -19.40 6.41 -12.01
CA LYS A 51 -18.21 6.71 -12.83
C LYS A 51 -17.06 5.73 -12.59
N HIS A 52 -17.06 5.06 -11.44
CA HIS A 52 -16.09 4.02 -11.12
C HIS A 52 -16.69 2.64 -11.37
N TYR A 53 -15.89 1.75 -11.94
CA TYR A 53 -16.29 0.40 -12.34
C TYR A 53 -15.19 -0.61 -12.00
N LEU A 54 -15.57 -1.89 -11.96
CA LEU A 54 -14.61 -2.99 -12.11
C LEU A 54 -14.50 -3.35 -13.59
N SER A 55 -13.28 -3.58 -14.05
CA SER A 55 -13.06 -4.19 -15.36
C SER A 55 -13.40 -5.66 -15.25
N VAL A 56 -14.23 -6.16 -16.16
CA VAL A 56 -14.61 -7.57 -16.24
C VAL A 56 -14.05 -8.13 -17.53
N SER A 57 -13.35 -9.26 -17.47
CA SER A 57 -12.82 -9.94 -18.65
C SER A 57 -13.25 -11.41 -18.61
N GLN A 58 -13.92 -11.87 -19.66
CA GLN A 58 -14.35 -13.25 -19.80
C GLN A 58 -13.48 -13.95 -20.86
N ASN A 59 -12.83 -15.04 -20.47
CA ASN A 59 -12.09 -15.89 -21.39
C ASN A 59 -13.09 -16.73 -22.23
N LYS A 60 -13.01 -16.64 -23.56
CA LYS A 60 -13.93 -17.33 -24.48
C LYS A 60 -13.77 -18.84 -24.50
N LYS A 61 -12.56 -19.35 -24.19
CA LYS A 61 -12.25 -20.79 -24.23
C LYS A 61 -12.62 -21.47 -22.92
N THR A 62 -12.30 -20.84 -21.80
CA THR A 62 -12.48 -21.45 -20.47
C THR A 62 -13.73 -20.97 -19.74
N GLY A 63 -14.42 -19.94 -20.25
CA GLY A 63 -15.55 -19.29 -19.56
C GLY A 63 -15.15 -18.48 -18.32
N THR A 64 -13.87 -18.50 -17.93
CA THR A 64 -13.37 -17.86 -16.71
C THR A 64 -13.58 -16.36 -16.75
N VAL A 65 -14.21 -15.81 -15.70
CA VAL A 65 -14.44 -14.37 -15.52
C VAL A 65 -13.42 -13.80 -14.53
N THR A 66 -12.76 -12.71 -14.91
CA THR A 66 -11.84 -11.97 -14.07
C THR A 66 -12.37 -10.57 -13.81
N LEU A 67 -12.45 -10.18 -12.54
CA LEU A 67 -12.81 -8.85 -12.10
C LEU A 67 -11.55 -8.12 -11.61
N THR A 68 -11.28 -6.91 -12.09
CA THR A 68 -10.13 -6.12 -11.67
C THR A 68 -10.52 -4.66 -11.44
N GLY A 69 -10.11 -4.11 -10.29
CA GLY A 69 -10.24 -2.68 -10.02
C GLY A 69 -10.45 -2.35 -8.55
N SER A 70 -10.58 -1.06 -8.28
CA SER A 70 -10.81 -0.51 -6.94
C SER A 70 -12.24 -0.75 -6.47
N LEU A 71 -12.40 -1.65 -5.49
CA LEU A 71 -13.67 -1.83 -4.79
C LEU A 71 -14.05 -0.53 -4.08
N ARG A 72 -13.10 0.13 -3.42
CA ARG A 72 -13.33 1.35 -2.63
C ARG A 72 -13.87 2.51 -3.46
N LYS A 73 -13.23 2.83 -4.58
CA LYS A 73 -13.67 3.90 -5.47
C LYS A 73 -15.05 3.58 -6.07
N ARG A 74 -15.33 2.31 -6.38
CA ARG A 74 -16.63 1.85 -6.87
C ARG A 74 -17.73 1.99 -5.83
N SER A 75 -17.52 1.52 -4.60
CA SER A 75 -18.53 1.57 -3.53
C SER A 75 -18.91 3.00 -3.16
N TYR A 76 -17.94 3.90 -3.04
CA TYR A 76 -18.20 5.31 -2.72
C TYR A 76 -18.55 6.17 -3.95
N ASN A 77 -18.45 5.59 -5.15
CA ASN A 77 -18.55 6.25 -6.44
C ASN A 77 -17.73 7.55 -6.53
N ARG A 78 -16.56 7.58 -5.88
CA ARG A 78 -15.62 8.70 -5.88
C ARG A 78 -14.27 8.29 -5.32
N VAL A 79 -13.25 9.08 -5.62
CA VAL A 79 -12.02 9.11 -4.85
C VAL A 79 -12.29 9.79 -3.49
N THR A 80 -11.93 9.12 -2.38
CA THR A 80 -12.31 9.55 -1.02
C THR A 80 -11.20 9.32 -0.01
N LEU A 81 -11.26 10.06 1.11
CA LEU A 81 -10.48 9.82 2.33
C LEU A 81 -11.04 8.64 3.16
N LEU A 82 -12.25 8.18 2.87
CA LEU A 82 -12.84 7.05 3.57
C LEU A 82 -12.13 5.76 3.17
N ASP A 83 -11.68 5.03 4.19
CA ASP A 83 -11.31 3.64 4.05
C ASP A 83 -12.57 2.79 4.09
N MET A 84 -12.60 1.76 3.24
CA MET A 84 -13.65 0.75 3.28
C MET A 84 -13.58 -0.01 4.62
N SER A 85 -14.69 -0.11 5.36
CA SER A 85 -14.83 -1.00 6.52
C SER A 85 -15.10 -2.43 6.07
N GLN A 86 -14.97 -3.42 6.98
CA GLN A 86 -15.34 -4.80 6.69
C GLN A 86 -16.82 -4.93 6.28
N SER A 87 -17.73 -4.23 6.99
CA SER A 87 -19.16 -4.23 6.65
C SER A 87 -19.43 -3.69 5.23
N MET A 88 -18.80 -2.57 4.87
CA MET A 88 -18.89 -1.99 3.53
C MET A 88 -18.27 -2.90 2.48
N PHE A 89 -17.17 -3.59 2.79
CA PHE A 89 -16.54 -4.58 1.92
C PHE A 89 -17.49 -5.73 1.62
N VAL A 90 -18.11 -6.33 2.65
CA VAL A 90 -19.09 -7.41 2.48
C VAL A 90 -20.30 -6.94 1.67
N GLN A 91 -20.85 -5.77 1.99
CA GLN A 91 -21.98 -5.20 1.22
C GLN A 91 -21.61 -4.98 -0.25
N THR A 92 -20.41 -4.48 -0.52
CA THR A 92 -19.92 -4.27 -1.89
C THR A 92 -19.85 -5.57 -2.66
N LEU A 93 -19.29 -6.63 -2.05
CA LEU A 93 -19.18 -7.94 -2.69
C LEU A 93 -20.55 -8.58 -2.91
N LYS A 94 -21.49 -8.46 -1.97
CA LYS A 94 -22.88 -8.91 -2.16
C LYS A 94 -23.55 -8.18 -3.34
N GLY A 95 -23.31 -6.89 -3.47
CA GLY A 95 -23.77 -6.10 -4.63
C GLY A 95 -23.20 -6.63 -5.95
N ILE A 96 -21.89 -6.90 -5.98
CA ILE A 96 -21.22 -7.48 -7.16
C ILE A 96 -21.79 -8.85 -7.52
N ALA A 97 -21.98 -9.74 -6.55
CA ALA A 97 -22.58 -11.06 -6.80
C ALA A 97 -23.98 -10.94 -7.42
N LYS A 98 -24.80 -10.02 -6.88
CA LYS A 98 -26.14 -9.74 -7.43
C LYS A 98 -26.09 -9.20 -8.85
N GLU A 99 -25.16 -8.31 -9.17
CA GLU A 99 -25.03 -7.74 -10.52
C GLU A 99 -24.48 -8.74 -11.53
N LEU A 100 -23.66 -9.68 -11.09
CA LEU A 100 -23.15 -10.79 -11.93
C LEU A 100 -24.12 -11.97 -11.98
N CYS A 101 -25.31 -11.87 -11.36
CA CYS A 101 -26.32 -12.92 -11.30
C CYS A 101 -25.77 -14.26 -10.73
N ILE A 102 -24.85 -14.20 -9.77
CA ILE A 102 -24.30 -15.39 -9.09
C ILE A 102 -24.70 -15.46 -7.62
N PRO A 103 -24.78 -16.65 -7.02
CA PRO A 103 -24.89 -16.79 -5.57
C PRO A 103 -23.70 -16.12 -4.87
N PHE A 104 -23.94 -15.46 -3.72
CA PHE A 104 -22.85 -14.83 -2.97
C PHE A 104 -21.77 -15.85 -2.52
N GLU A 105 -22.18 -17.08 -2.24
CA GLU A 105 -21.25 -18.18 -1.91
C GLU A 105 -20.32 -18.55 -3.06
N GLU A 106 -20.75 -18.40 -4.32
CA GLU A 106 -19.85 -18.58 -5.47
C GLU A 106 -18.76 -17.50 -5.46
N LEU A 107 -19.15 -16.23 -5.23
CA LEU A 107 -18.18 -15.15 -5.12
C LEU A 107 -17.25 -15.34 -3.92
N ARG A 108 -17.74 -15.83 -2.78
CA ARG A 108 -16.89 -16.15 -1.60
C ARG A 108 -15.84 -17.20 -1.94
N ARG A 109 -16.19 -18.25 -2.69
CA ARG A 109 -15.24 -19.29 -3.14
C ARG A 109 -14.26 -18.82 -4.20
N ALA A 110 -14.51 -17.67 -4.84
CA ALA A 110 -13.64 -17.14 -5.88
C ALA A 110 -12.23 -16.88 -5.35
N LYS A 111 -11.23 -17.25 -6.15
CA LYS A 111 -9.82 -16.94 -5.85
C LYS A 111 -9.54 -15.49 -6.18
N PHE A 112 -8.56 -14.91 -5.53
CA PHE A 112 -7.99 -13.63 -5.94
C PHE A 112 -6.48 -13.78 -6.15
N THR A 113 -5.89 -12.90 -6.96
CA THR A 113 -4.45 -12.95 -7.28
C THR A 113 -3.71 -11.72 -6.80
N GLN A 114 -4.31 -10.54 -6.90
CA GLN A 114 -3.74 -9.29 -6.43
C GLN A 114 -4.70 -8.61 -5.46
N CYS A 115 -4.18 -7.96 -4.43
CA CYS A 115 -4.95 -7.15 -3.49
C CYS A 115 -4.13 -5.96 -3.00
N GLU A 116 -4.72 -4.77 -3.02
CA GLU A 116 -4.17 -3.56 -2.40
C GLU A 116 -4.72 -3.40 -0.98
N VAL A 117 -3.81 -3.22 -0.02
CA VAL A 117 -4.10 -3.05 1.40
C VAL A 117 -3.52 -1.71 1.83
N GLY A 118 -4.36 -0.75 2.18
CA GLY A 118 -3.89 0.59 2.51
C GLY A 118 -4.92 1.45 3.24
N ALA A 119 -4.38 2.46 3.94
CA ALA A 119 -5.15 3.39 4.73
C ALA A 119 -4.64 4.83 4.58
N ASN A 120 -5.56 5.78 4.80
CA ASN A 120 -5.25 7.20 4.83
C ASN A 120 -4.98 7.62 6.29
N ILE A 121 -3.78 8.10 6.58
CA ILE A 121 -3.39 8.62 7.89
C ILE A 121 -3.28 10.15 7.84
N ARG A 122 -3.45 10.78 9.00
CA ARG A 122 -3.11 12.20 9.16
C ARG A 122 -1.64 12.31 9.55
N THR A 123 -0.91 13.20 8.89
CA THR A 123 0.49 13.48 9.20
C THR A 123 0.65 14.84 9.86
N ARG A 124 1.65 14.98 10.72
CA ARG A 124 1.94 16.26 11.41
C ARG A 124 2.63 17.30 10.55
N ILE A 125 3.35 16.83 9.53
CA ILE A 125 3.95 17.66 8.49
C ILE A 125 3.19 17.43 7.17
N PRO A 126 3.30 18.36 6.21
CA PRO A 126 2.83 18.14 4.86
C PRO A 126 3.32 16.80 4.30
N ALA A 127 2.39 16.00 3.76
CA ALA A 127 2.71 14.65 3.28
C ALA A 127 3.77 14.67 2.15
N ILE A 128 3.82 15.75 1.35
CA ILE A 128 4.82 15.97 0.31
C ILE A 128 6.24 16.06 0.88
N GLU A 129 6.40 16.70 2.04
CA GLU A 129 7.70 16.85 2.73
C GLU A 129 8.14 15.53 3.39
N MET A 130 7.19 14.66 3.74
CA MET A 130 7.51 13.34 4.30
C MET A 130 8.11 12.39 3.26
N LEU A 131 7.67 12.44 1.99
CA LEU A 131 8.09 11.49 0.95
C LEU A 131 9.62 11.39 0.78
N PRO A 132 10.39 12.49 0.62
CA PRO A 132 11.84 12.40 0.48
C PRO A 132 12.55 11.85 1.72
N LEU A 133 11.95 11.97 2.91
CA LEU A 133 12.52 11.42 4.15
C LEU A 133 12.43 9.89 4.21
N VAL A 134 11.55 9.27 3.41
CA VAL A 134 11.42 7.82 3.33
C VAL A 134 12.46 7.27 2.35
N VAL A 135 13.51 6.68 2.91
CA VAL A 135 14.72 6.30 2.16
C VAL A 135 14.83 4.80 1.87
N ASP A 136 14.19 3.94 2.66
CA ASP A 136 14.15 2.50 2.38
C ASP A 136 12.82 1.87 2.80
N TYR A 137 12.44 0.84 2.06
CA TYR A 137 11.45 -0.13 2.50
C TYR A 137 11.85 -1.50 1.98
N ALA A 138 12.25 -2.37 2.91
CA ALA A 138 12.53 -3.78 2.61
C ALA A 138 13.60 -4.01 1.53
N HIS A 139 14.51 -3.05 1.31
CA HIS A 139 15.49 -3.07 0.22
C HIS A 139 14.89 -3.16 -1.18
N TYR A 140 13.66 -2.69 -1.35
CA TYR A 140 13.05 -2.62 -2.66
C TYR A 140 13.57 -1.41 -3.44
N GLU A 141 13.52 -1.52 -4.77
CA GLU A 141 13.84 -0.42 -5.66
C GLU A 141 12.96 0.79 -5.34
N ARG A 142 13.58 1.89 -4.93
CA ARG A 142 12.93 3.16 -4.67
C ARG A 142 12.79 3.92 -5.99
N ILE A 143 11.58 4.35 -6.33
CA ILE A 143 11.29 5.06 -7.59
C ILE A 143 10.84 6.48 -7.27
N ASP A 144 11.67 7.44 -7.67
CA ASP A 144 11.56 8.85 -7.28
C ASP A 144 10.83 9.74 -8.27
N ASP A 145 10.57 9.23 -9.49
CA ASP A 145 10.05 9.96 -10.65
C ASP A 145 8.76 10.78 -10.40
N TYR A 146 8.05 10.48 -9.31
CA TYR A 146 6.76 11.08 -8.97
C TYR A 146 6.74 11.78 -7.62
N ILE A 147 7.88 11.91 -6.91
CA ILE A 147 7.92 12.51 -5.56
C ILE A 147 7.42 13.94 -5.60
N GLU A 148 7.88 14.75 -6.56
CA GLU A 148 7.42 16.14 -6.74
C GLU A 148 5.92 16.23 -7.04
N LYS A 149 5.35 15.18 -7.63
CA LYS A 149 3.91 15.03 -7.89
C LYS A 149 3.15 14.43 -6.69
N GLY A 150 3.81 14.29 -5.55
CA GLY A 150 3.23 13.79 -4.30
C GLY A 150 3.07 12.28 -4.26
N THR A 151 3.91 11.50 -4.95
CA THR A 151 3.88 10.03 -4.87
C THR A 151 5.28 9.42 -4.83
N LEU A 152 5.50 8.46 -3.94
CA LEU A 152 6.71 7.65 -3.84
C LEU A 152 6.36 6.17 -3.94
N TYR A 153 7.18 5.41 -4.67
CA TYR A 153 7.03 3.96 -4.81
C TYR A 153 8.27 3.22 -4.33
N PHE A 154 8.04 2.01 -3.81
CA PHE A 154 9.07 1.00 -3.59
C PHE A 154 8.63 -0.31 -4.23
N ASN A 155 9.33 -0.72 -5.29
CA ASN A 155 8.97 -1.82 -6.16
C ASN A 155 9.78 -3.08 -5.81
N GLY A 156 9.14 -4.04 -5.15
CA GLY A 156 9.70 -5.36 -4.86
C GLY A 156 9.14 -6.45 -5.76
N ALA A 157 9.77 -7.62 -5.77
CA ALA A 157 9.33 -8.75 -6.59
C ALA A 157 7.90 -9.19 -6.28
N ASP A 158 7.52 -9.26 -5.01
CA ASP A 158 6.21 -9.75 -4.56
C ASP A 158 5.26 -8.65 -4.05
N ARG A 159 5.78 -7.47 -3.70
CA ARG A 159 4.98 -6.35 -3.18
C ARG A 159 5.41 -5.01 -3.77
N LEU A 160 4.48 -4.08 -3.83
CA LEU A 160 4.74 -2.67 -4.13
C LEU A 160 4.26 -1.85 -2.92
N LEU A 161 5.11 -1.01 -2.34
CA LEU A 161 4.66 0.06 -1.43
C LEU A 161 4.44 1.33 -2.24
N LYS A 162 3.32 2.00 -2.00
CA LYS A 162 2.98 3.31 -2.55
C LYS A 162 2.63 4.25 -1.40
N LEU A 163 3.32 5.39 -1.36
CA LEU A 163 3.08 6.50 -0.44
C LEU A 163 2.63 7.69 -1.28
N TYR A 164 1.50 8.32 -0.95
CA TYR A 164 1.08 9.49 -1.72
C TYR A 164 0.21 10.48 -0.96
N VAL A 165 0.31 11.74 -1.39
CA VAL A 165 -0.45 12.89 -0.88
C VAL A 165 -1.90 12.76 -1.30
N LYS A 166 -2.76 12.38 -0.34
CA LYS A 166 -4.09 11.86 -0.66
C LYS A 166 -5.10 12.95 -0.97
N ASP A 167 -4.98 14.07 -0.29
CA ASP A 167 -5.80 15.27 -0.51
C ASP A 167 -5.58 15.85 -1.91
N ASP A 168 -4.33 15.92 -2.37
CA ASP A 168 -4.02 16.37 -3.73
C ASP A 168 -4.54 15.40 -4.80
N GLU A 169 -4.43 14.09 -4.56
CA GLU A 169 -4.99 13.06 -5.45
C GLU A 169 -6.52 13.19 -5.57
N ILE A 170 -7.23 13.43 -4.45
CA ILE A 170 -8.68 13.64 -4.46
C ILE A 170 -9.05 14.93 -5.21
N ALA A 171 -8.30 16.01 -4.99
CA ALA A 171 -8.53 17.28 -5.68
C ALA A 171 -8.36 17.12 -7.19
N ALA A 172 -7.29 16.46 -7.64
CA ALA A 172 -6.98 16.26 -9.06
C ALA A 172 -7.97 15.32 -9.78
N HIS A 173 -8.41 14.25 -9.11
CA HIS A 173 -9.33 13.26 -9.71
C HIS A 173 -10.82 13.57 -9.49
N SER A 174 -11.16 14.77 -9.02
CA SER A 174 -12.55 15.23 -9.00
C SER A 174 -13.07 15.44 -10.42
N PHE A 175 -14.34 15.09 -10.67
CA PHE A 175 -14.84 14.89 -12.04
C PHE A 175 -15.09 16.16 -12.85
N SER A 176 -15.40 17.30 -12.22
CA SER A 176 -15.58 18.59 -12.92
C SER A 176 -14.53 19.60 -12.45
N GLU A 177 -14.12 20.52 -13.32
CA GLU A 177 -13.12 21.54 -12.99
C GLU A 177 -13.53 22.40 -11.79
N GLU A 178 -14.79 22.81 -11.73
CA GLU A 178 -15.38 23.51 -10.59
C GLU A 178 -15.22 22.72 -9.28
N LYS A 179 -15.54 21.40 -9.31
CA LYS A 179 -15.36 20.54 -8.14
C LYS A 179 -13.89 20.37 -7.77
N ARG A 180 -12.98 20.31 -8.75
CA ARG A 180 -11.52 20.27 -8.49
C ARG A 180 -11.09 21.55 -7.77
N LYS A 181 -11.49 22.73 -8.24
CA LYS A 181 -11.19 24.04 -7.61
C LYS A 181 -11.74 24.09 -6.18
N LEU A 182 -13.03 23.76 -5.99
CA LEU A 182 -13.68 23.73 -4.68
C LEU A 182 -13.00 22.74 -3.71
N LYS A 183 -12.63 21.56 -4.19
CA LYS A 183 -11.93 20.55 -3.37
C LYS A 183 -10.53 21.02 -3.01
N LYS A 184 -9.78 21.57 -3.96
CA LYS A 184 -8.46 22.17 -3.72
C LYS A 184 -8.55 23.23 -2.62
N MET A 185 -9.45 24.21 -2.75
CA MET A 185 -9.67 25.23 -1.71
C MET A 185 -10.04 24.63 -0.34
N SER A 186 -10.86 23.58 -0.33
CA SER A 186 -11.24 22.90 0.92
C SER A 186 -10.05 22.22 1.59
N PHE A 187 -9.19 21.57 0.80
CA PHE A 187 -7.97 20.94 1.31
C PHE A 187 -6.91 21.96 1.69
N ASP A 188 -6.76 23.06 0.95
CA ASP A 188 -5.85 24.16 1.31
C ASP A 188 -6.23 24.76 2.67
N ARG A 189 -7.55 24.91 2.95
CA ARG A 189 -8.03 25.32 4.28
C ARG A 189 -7.71 24.31 5.39
N LEU A 190 -7.70 23.01 5.08
CA LEU A 190 -7.30 21.97 6.04
C LEU A 190 -5.79 21.97 6.27
N LYS A 191 -5.00 22.12 5.20
CA LYS A 191 -3.53 22.25 5.26
C LYS A 191 -3.12 23.48 6.06
N ALA A 192 -3.81 24.62 5.89
CA ALA A 192 -3.59 25.83 6.70
C ALA A 192 -3.87 25.62 8.20
N LYS A 193 -4.64 24.59 8.56
CA LYS A 193 -4.88 24.16 9.95
C LYS A 193 -3.95 23.03 10.41
N GLY A 194 -2.91 22.71 9.63
CA GLY A 194 -1.97 21.62 9.92
C GLY A 194 -2.55 20.22 9.73
N ILE A 195 -3.62 20.07 8.93
CA ILE A 195 -4.25 18.77 8.64
C ILE A 195 -3.79 18.31 7.26
N HIS A 196 -2.91 17.32 7.25
CA HIS A 196 -2.35 16.73 6.03
C HIS A 196 -2.72 15.24 5.96
N TYR A 197 -2.86 14.70 4.74
CA TYR A 197 -3.23 13.30 4.53
C TYR A 197 -2.22 12.56 3.66
N LEU A 198 -1.66 11.50 4.22
CA LEU A 198 -0.83 10.53 3.51
C LEU A 198 -1.61 9.23 3.37
N ARG A 199 -1.58 8.63 2.18
CA ARG A 199 -1.98 7.22 2.02
C ARG A 199 -0.75 6.33 1.96
N ILE A 200 -0.77 5.27 2.75
CA ILE A 200 0.22 4.20 2.75
C ILE A 200 -0.47 2.92 2.26
N GLU A 201 -0.03 2.41 1.12
CA GLU A 201 -0.68 1.30 0.43
C GLU A 201 0.33 0.25 -0.01
N PHE A 202 0.03 -1.01 0.30
CA PHE A 202 0.81 -2.16 -0.14
C PHE A 202 0.00 -2.94 -1.16
N THR A 203 0.52 -3.08 -2.38
CA THR A 203 -0.01 -4.01 -3.37
C THR A 203 0.64 -5.37 -3.15
N MET A 204 -0.18 -6.36 -2.83
CA MET A 204 0.20 -7.78 -2.84
C MET A 204 0.03 -8.28 -4.27
N LYS A 205 1.14 -8.40 -5.02
CA LYS A 205 1.11 -8.64 -6.49
C LYS A 205 0.56 -10.02 -6.87
N THR A 206 0.73 -11.01 -6.00
CA THR A 206 0.30 -12.39 -6.22
C THR A 206 -0.18 -13.02 -4.91
N HIS A 207 -0.82 -14.19 -4.99
CA HIS A 207 -1.09 -15.01 -3.79
C HIS A 207 0.19 -15.41 -3.04
N ARG A 208 1.32 -15.59 -3.76
CA ARG A 208 2.62 -15.88 -3.12
C ARG A 208 3.02 -14.77 -2.15
N SER A 209 2.62 -13.52 -2.41
CA SER A 209 2.88 -12.38 -1.54
C SER A 209 2.23 -12.55 -0.16
N PHE A 210 1.02 -13.15 -0.09
CA PHE A 210 0.31 -13.46 1.17
C PHE A 210 1.01 -14.59 1.93
N ARG A 211 1.36 -15.67 1.21
CA ARG A 211 2.11 -16.80 1.77
C ARG A 211 3.43 -16.35 2.41
N ASN A 212 4.21 -15.52 1.71
CA ASN A 212 5.49 -14.99 2.20
C ASN A 212 5.33 -14.13 3.48
N LYS A 213 4.11 -13.78 3.85
CA LYS A 213 3.76 -12.99 5.03
C LYS A 213 2.98 -13.78 6.08
N GLY A 214 2.97 -15.11 5.96
CA GLY A 214 2.30 -15.99 6.92
C GLY A 214 0.77 -15.97 6.81
N MET A 215 0.21 -15.44 5.71
CA MET A 215 -1.23 -15.37 5.44
C MET A 215 -1.64 -16.37 4.35
N ASP A 216 -1.04 -17.57 4.32
CA ASP A 216 -1.32 -18.59 3.28
C ASP A 216 -2.73 -19.18 3.37
N HIS A 217 -3.41 -19.01 4.51
CA HIS A 217 -4.82 -19.38 4.70
C HIS A 217 -5.78 -18.43 3.97
N ILE A 218 -5.36 -17.19 3.64
CA ILE A 218 -6.21 -16.22 2.93
C ILE A 218 -6.10 -16.46 1.41
N ARG A 219 -6.95 -17.33 0.86
CA ARG A 219 -6.87 -17.78 -0.55
C ARG A 219 -8.04 -17.33 -1.42
N THR A 220 -9.17 -17.05 -0.80
CA THR A 220 -10.44 -16.75 -1.45
C THR A 220 -10.98 -15.39 -1.00
N VAL A 221 -12.01 -14.90 -1.70
CA VAL A 221 -12.74 -13.70 -1.29
C VAL A 221 -13.42 -13.92 0.06
N GLY A 222 -13.92 -15.13 0.34
CA GLY A 222 -14.47 -15.53 1.64
C GLY A 222 -13.43 -15.37 2.75
N ASP A 223 -12.21 -15.87 2.54
CA ASP A 223 -11.15 -15.74 3.54
C ASP A 223 -10.78 -14.26 3.79
N LEU A 224 -10.79 -13.40 2.76
CA LEU A 224 -10.59 -11.95 2.94
C LEU A 224 -11.68 -11.30 3.79
N ILE A 225 -12.91 -11.80 3.71
CA ILE A 225 -14.01 -11.32 4.56
C ILE A 225 -13.76 -11.77 5.99
N ASP A 226 -13.46 -13.05 6.19
CA ASP A 226 -13.41 -13.68 7.50
C ASP A 226 -12.14 -13.26 8.28
N HIS A 227 -11.04 -12.99 7.56
CA HIS A 227 -9.75 -12.54 8.11
C HIS A 227 -9.45 -11.05 7.86
N TYR A 228 -10.48 -10.21 7.68
CA TYR A 228 -10.30 -8.79 7.35
C TYR A 228 -9.44 -8.01 8.36
N SER A 229 -9.52 -8.36 9.65
CA SER A 229 -8.74 -7.74 10.72
C SER A 229 -7.24 -8.03 10.61
N GLU A 230 -6.85 -9.21 10.10
CA GLU A 230 -5.45 -9.56 9.86
C GLU A 230 -4.77 -8.66 8.83
N LEU A 231 -5.54 -8.00 7.95
CA LEU A 231 -5.00 -7.01 7.03
C LEU A 231 -4.43 -5.78 7.76
N TYR A 232 -4.95 -5.43 8.94
CA TYR A 232 -4.38 -4.39 9.80
C TYR A 232 -3.07 -4.88 10.46
N ASP A 233 -3.01 -6.14 10.87
CA ASP A 233 -1.80 -6.76 11.41
C ASP A 233 -0.68 -6.72 10.37
N PHE A 234 -0.95 -7.19 9.15
CA PHE A 234 -0.03 -7.08 8.01
C PHE A 234 0.39 -5.63 7.76
N TRP A 235 -0.56 -4.70 7.64
CA TRP A 235 -0.28 -3.30 7.29
C TRP A 235 0.61 -2.61 8.33
N THR A 236 0.39 -2.87 9.62
CA THR A 236 1.22 -2.30 10.71
C THR A 236 2.62 -2.91 10.76
N LYS A 237 2.75 -4.22 10.52
CA LYS A 237 4.05 -4.90 10.40
C LYS A 237 4.87 -4.34 9.23
N GLU A 238 4.27 -4.12 8.06
CA GLU A 238 4.99 -3.57 6.91
C GLU A 238 5.35 -2.08 7.10
N ILE A 239 4.52 -1.28 7.78
CA ILE A 239 4.89 0.10 8.12
C ILE A 239 6.15 0.16 8.99
N ASN A 240 6.32 -0.74 9.96
CA ASN A 240 7.51 -0.77 10.79
C ASN A 240 8.81 -1.05 9.99
N ARG A 241 8.68 -1.61 8.78
CA ARG A 241 9.82 -1.87 7.88
C ARG A 241 10.24 -0.64 7.09
N ILE A 242 9.46 0.44 7.09
CA ILE A 242 9.80 1.71 6.47
C ILE A 242 10.95 2.37 7.26
N VAL A 243 11.97 2.84 6.55
CA VAL A 243 13.09 3.60 7.09
C VAL A 243 12.91 5.07 6.74
N ILE A 244 12.97 5.91 7.77
CA ILE A 244 12.95 7.36 7.64
C ILE A 244 14.31 7.90 8.04
N PHE A 245 14.91 8.71 7.18
CA PHE A 245 16.16 9.41 7.45
C PHE A 245 15.90 10.91 7.43
N ASN A 246 16.37 11.56 8.49
CA ASN A 246 16.43 13.00 8.65
C ASN A 246 17.62 13.30 9.58
N LYS A 247 17.81 14.58 9.94
CA LYS A 247 18.88 15.04 10.80
C LYS A 247 19.01 14.20 12.08
N LEU A 248 20.25 13.85 12.39
CA LEU A 248 20.61 13.12 13.61
C LEU A 248 21.00 14.11 14.72
N ARG A 249 20.74 13.73 15.97
CA ARG A 249 21.07 14.51 17.17
C ARG A 249 21.81 13.64 18.18
N TYR A 250 23.07 13.99 18.42
CA TYR A 250 24.01 13.22 19.24
C TYR A 250 24.93 14.08 20.12
N ASN A 251 24.75 15.41 20.15
CA ASN A 251 25.64 16.35 20.86
C ASN A 251 25.79 16.08 22.36
N GLU A 252 24.82 15.41 22.98
CA GLU A 252 24.79 15.08 24.41
C GLU A 252 25.15 13.60 24.69
N ALA A 253 25.53 12.84 23.65
CA ALA A 253 25.82 11.41 23.75
C ALA A 253 27.30 11.10 23.58
N GLU A 254 27.83 10.19 24.40
CA GLU A 254 29.14 9.58 24.16
C GLU A 254 29.02 8.56 23.03
N LEU A 255 29.68 8.83 21.90
CA LEU A 255 29.63 7.99 20.71
C LEU A 255 30.79 7.00 20.70
N PHE A 256 30.49 5.71 20.50
CA PHE A 256 31.53 4.74 20.19
C PHE A 256 32.10 4.98 18.79
N SER A 257 33.35 4.56 18.54
CA SER A 257 34.06 4.81 17.27
C SER A 257 33.24 4.42 16.03
N LYS A 258 32.55 3.27 16.09
CA LYS A 258 31.70 2.77 15.01
C LYS A 258 30.44 3.61 14.80
N GLU A 259 29.81 4.09 15.89
CA GLU A 259 28.65 4.97 15.78
C GLU A 259 29.05 6.31 15.16
N LYS A 260 30.21 6.84 15.55
CA LYS A 260 30.79 8.07 14.99
C LYS A 260 31.06 7.94 13.49
N GLU A 261 31.62 6.81 13.05
CA GLU A 261 31.84 6.50 11.63
C GLU A 261 30.53 6.54 10.83
N ILE A 262 29.50 5.82 11.31
CA ILE A 262 28.20 5.76 10.64
C ILE A 262 27.52 7.13 10.60
N ILE A 263 27.48 7.85 11.72
CA ILE A 263 26.85 9.17 11.80
C ILE A 263 27.53 10.16 10.85
N LEU A 264 28.87 10.28 10.92
CA LEU A 264 29.61 11.20 10.07
C LEU A 264 29.49 10.82 8.59
N GLY A 265 29.45 9.53 8.27
CA GLY A 265 29.21 9.06 6.92
C GLY A 265 27.84 9.44 6.39
N LEU A 266 26.78 9.23 7.18
CA LEU A 266 25.41 9.63 6.85
C LEU A 266 25.28 11.14 6.65
N GLU A 267 25.95 11.96 7.48
CA GLU A 267 25.91 13.42 7.36
C GLU A 267 26.67 13.94 6.14
N LYS A 268 27.82 13.33 5.81
CA LYS A 268 28.67 13.78 4.71
C LYS A 268 28.20 13.31 3.33
N LEU A 269 27.72 12.07 3.23
CA LEU A 269 27.39 11.42 1.97
C LEU A 269 25.87 11.27 1.75
N GLY A 270 25.07 11.45 2.80
CA GLY A 270 23.64 11.13 2.77
C GLY A 270 23.39 9.62 2.86
N PHE A 271 22.10 9.24 2.99
CA PHE A 271 21.73 7.84 3.25
C PHE A 271 22.16 6.87 2.15
N PHE A 272 21.81 7.16 0.89
CA PHE A 272 22.00 6.21 -0.20
C PHE A 272 23.48 5.89 -0.45
N GLU A 273 24.29 6.93 -0.67
CA GLU A 273 25.71 6.75 -0.95
C GLU A 273 26.47 6.15 0.24
N PHE A 274 26.17 6.58 1.46
CA PHE A 274 26.82 6.02 2.64
C PHE A 274 26.47 4.54 2.83
N VAL A 275 25.18 4.19 2.78
CA VAL A 275 24.74 2.80 3.04
C VAL A 275 25.35 1.85 2.03
N ASP A 276 25.36 2.20 0.75
CA ASP A 276 25.96 1.37 -0.29
C ASP A 276 27.46 1.15 -0.03
N ARG A 277 28.22 2.23 0.19
CA ARG A 277 29.67 2.14 0.49
C ARG A 277 29.96 1.35 1.76
N TYR A 278 29.16 1.55 2.81
CA TYR A 278 29.35 0.89 4.08
C TYR A 278 29.07 -0.61 3.97
N GLN A 279 28.02 -0.99 3.26
CA GLN A 279 27.72 -2.39 2.97
C GLN A 279 28.82 -3.05 2.15
N ASP A 280 29.33 -2.39 1.11
CA ASP A 280 30.41 -2.90 0.26
C ASP A 280 31.71 -3.08 1.04
N PHE A 281 32.06 -2.10 1.90
CA PHE A 281 33.19 -2.22 2.81
C PHE A 281 33.05 -3.43 3.72
N CYS A 282 31.92 -3.57 4.44
CA CYS A 282 31.70 -4.71 5.33
C CYS A 282 31.75 -6.04 4.58
N MET A 283 31.18 -6.12 3.37
CA MET A 283 31.25 -7.32 2.54
C MET A 283 32.69 -7.69 2.15
N SER A 284 33.52 -6.70 1.80
CA SER A 284 34.92 -6.89 1.38
C SER A 284 35.81 -7.52 2.46
N THR A 285 35.43 -7.35 3.74
CA THR A 285 36.18 -7.90 4.88
C THR A 285 35.89 -9.38 5.14
N THR A 286 35.00 -10.00 4.36
CA THR A 286 34.57 -11.39 4.57
C THR A 286 35.16 -12.35 3.54
N THR A 287 35.37 -13.61 3.94
CA THR A 287 36.08 -14.61 3.12
C THR A 287 35.15 -15.51 2.28
N THR A 288 33.82 -15.48 2.52
CA THR A 288 32.85 -16.32 1.78
C THR A 288 31.62 -15.54 1.32
N SER A 289 30.91 -16.05 0.30
CA SER A 289 29.67 -15.42 -0.19
C SER A 289 28.53 -15.43 0.82
N LYS A 290 28.45 -16.46 1.68
CA LYS A 290 27.46 -16.51 2.77
C LYS A 290 27.77 -15.47 3.85
N SER A 291 29.03 -15.33 4.25
CA SER A 291 29.45 -14.29 5.19
C SER A 291 29.25 -12.89 4.61
N ALA A 292 29.45 -12.69 3.30
CA ALA A 292 29.20 -11.41 2.65
C ALA A 292 27.71 -11.00 2.70
N LYS A 293 26.79 -11.93 2.42
CA LYS A 293 25.34 -11.65 2.54
C LYS A 293 24.93 -11.28 3.97
N SER A 294 25.47 -11.99 4.97
CA SER A 294 25.22 -11.67 6.38
C SER A 294 25.80 -10.31 6.74
N ALA A 295 27.06 -10.04 6.37
CA ALA A 295 27.71 -8.75 6.61
C ALA A 295 26.96 -7.58 5.99
N LYS A 296 26.46 -7.72 4.75
CA LYS A 296 25.60 -6.71 4.11
C LYS A 296 24.35 -6.44 4.94
N SER A 297 23.69 -7.50 5.41
CA SER A 297 22.48 -7.37 6.22
C SER A 297 22.78 -6.74 7.58
N ASP A 298 23.89 -7.10 8.21
CA ASP A 298 24.26 -6.61 9.54
C ASP A 298 24.70 -5.15 9.49
N ALA A 299 25.48 -4.74 8.49
CA ALA A 299 25.82 -3.35 8.23
C ALA A 299 24.56 -2.47 8.10
N PHE A 300 23.53 -2.94 7.39
CA PHE A 300 22.26 -2.21 7.30
C PHE A 300 21.50 -2.15 8.62
N LYS A 301 21.49 -3.24 9.39
CA LYS A 301 20.88 -3.25 10.73
C LYS A 301 21.57 -2.21 11.63
N GLU A 302 22.89 -2.11 11.57
CA GLU A 302 23.67 -1.13 12.32
C GLU A 302 23.29 0.30 11.95
N VAL A 303 23.20 0.61 10.65
CA VAL A 303 22.68 1.92 10.20
C VAL A 303 21.29 2.19 10.76
N ARG A 304 20.37 1.22 10.68
CA ARG A 304 19.02 1.37 11.24
C ARG A 304 19.01 1.59 12.75
N LEU A 305 19.90 0.94 13.49
CA LEU A 305 20.05 1.15 14.94
C LEU A 305 20.52 2.58 15.23
N ILE A 306 21.46 3.12 14.47
CA ILE A 306 21.90 4.52 14.58
C ILE A 306 20.72 5.47 14.32
N LEU A 307 19.94 5.25 13.27
CA LEU A 307 18.77 6.08 12.97
C LEU A 307 17.71 6.01 14.09
N ASP A 308 17.43 4.82 14.63
CA ASP A 308 16.46 4.63 15.70
C ASP A 308 16.96 5.18 17.06
N LYS A 309 18.29 5.30 17.27
CA LYS A 309 18.91 5.80 18.51
C LYS A 309 19.11 7.31 18.51
N TYR A 310 19.55 7.89 17.39
CA TYR A 310 20.02 9.28 17.32
C TYR A 310 19.12 10.18 16.45
N PHE A 311 17.86 9.82 16.23
CA PHE A 311 16.92 10.71 15.51
C PHE A 311 16.71 12.03 16.25
N ASP A 312 16.55 13.15 15.51
CA ASP A 312 16.10 14.39 16.12
C ASP A 312 14.60 14.34 16.43
N ARG A 313 14.26 14.56 17.70
CA ARG A 313 12.87 14.62 18.20
C ARG A 313 12.10 15.84 17.69
N LYS A 314 12.80 16.89 17.27
CA LYS A 314 12.18 18.11 16.69
C LYS A 314 11.79 17.91 15.23
N GLU A 315 12.44 16.97 14.55
CA GLU A 315 12.22 16.69 13.13
C GLU A 315 11.25 15.51 12.92
N TYR A 316 10.70 15.40 11.72
CA TYR A 316 9.91 14.22 11.36
C TYR A 316 10.83 13.00 11.17
N ASN A 317 10.48 11.91 11.86
CA ASN A 317 11.26 10.69 11.93
C ASN A 317 10.33 9.46 12.00
N LYS A 318 10.92 8.27 12.11
CA LYS A 318 10.17 7.00 12.19
C LYS A 318 9.18 6.93 13.36
N PHE A 319 9.50 7.51 14.52
CA PHE A 319 8.59 7.57 15.66
C PHE A 319 7.42 8.52 15.38
N SER A 320 7.65 9.64 14.70
CA SER A 320 6.57 10.53 14.26
C SER A 320 5.56 9.78 13.38
N LEU A 321 6.03 9.01 12.38
CA LEU A 321 5.18 8.15 11.55
C LEU A 321 4.42 7.10 12.38
N ARG A 322 5.10 6.39 13.27
CA ARG A 322 4.47 5.37 14.15
C ARG A 322 3.33 5.97 14.97
N ILE A 323 3.53 7.15 15.55
CA ILE A 323 2.50 7.80 16.36
C ILE A 323 1.34 8.29 15.47
N ASP A 324 1.61 8.82 14.27
CA ASP A 324 0.57 9.22 13.32
C ASP A 324 -0.32 8.03 12.91
N VAL A 325 0.31 6.88 12.67
CA VAL A 325 -0.40 5.62 12.40
C VAL A 325 -1.15 5.11 13.63
N ALA A 326 -0.56 5.18 14.82
CA ALA A 326 -1.21 4.80 16.07
C ALA A 326 -2.49 5.62 16.33
N LYS A 327 -2.44 6.94 16.09
CA LYS A 327 -3.62 7.82 16.19
C LYS A 327 -4.72 7.41 15.21
N TYR A 328 -4.36 7.04 13.98
CA TYR A 328 -5.31 6.49 13.00
C TYR A 328 -5.97 5.21 13.53
N LEU A 329 -5.18 4.26 14.06
CA LEU A 329 -5.69 2.98 14.57
C LEU A 329 -6.63 3.18 15.76
N ILE A 330 -6.28 4.04 16.72
CA ILE A 330 -7.14 4.41 17.86
C ILE A 330 -8.45 5.04 17.38
N GLY A 331 -8.41 5.85 16.32
CA GLY A 331 -9.62 6.37 15.70
C GLY A 331 -10.48 5.27 15.08
N LYS A 332 -9.86 4.26 14.45
CA LYS A 332 -10.55 3.15 13.80
C LYS A 332 -11.13 2.13 14.77
N SER A 333 -10.48 1.88 15.90
CA SER A 333 -10.99 0.94 16.92
C SER A 333 -12.32 1.39 17.54
N LYS A 334 -12.68 2.67 17.40
CA LYS A 334 -13.99 3.19 17.80
C LYS A 334 -15.12 2.78 16.85
N GLN A 335 -14.79 2.29 15.65
CA GLN A 335 -15.76 1.94 14.60
C GLN A 335 -16.00 0.43 14.51
N PHE A 336 -15.02 -0.39 14.88
CA PHE A 336 -15.11 -1.84 14.94
C PHE A 336 -13.96 -2.41 15.77
N GLU A 337 -14.09 -3.67 16.18
CA GLU A 337 -13.13 -4.33 17.05
C GLU A 337 -11.78 -4.52 16.34
N LEU A 338 -10.73 -3.95 16.94
CA LEU A 338 -9.34 -4.10 16.53
C LEU A 338 -8.53 -4.48 17.75
N ASN A 339 -7.60 -5.43 17.60
CA ASN A 339 -6.61 -5.74 18.62
C ASN A 339 -5.55 -4.63 18.69
N LEU A 340 -5.92 -3.47 19.23
CA LEU A 340 -5.03 -2.30 19.33
C LEU A 340 -3.69 -2.63 19.97
N PRO A 341 -3.61 -3.37 21.10
CA PRO A 341 -2.31 -3.72 21.70
C PRO A 341 -1.37 -4.42 20.70
N LEU A 342 -1.87 -5.40 19.94
CA LEU A 342 -1.10 -6.08 18.90
C LEU A 342 -0.66 -5.11 17.80
N LEU A 343 -1.59 -4.31 17.27
CA LEU A 343 -1.33 -3.41 16.15
C LEU A 343 -0.32 -2.31 16.51
N ILE A 344 -0.43 -1.74 17.72
CA ILE A 344 0.55 -0.80 18.24
C ILE A 344 1.89 -1.49 18.42
N ARG A 345 1.94 -2.69 19.03
CA ARG A 345 3.19 -3.42 19.22
C ARG A 345 3.94 -3.67 17.89
N ASN A 346 3.22 -4.03 16.83
CA ASN A 346 3.79 -4.22 15.49
C ASN A 346 4.53 -2.99 14.97
N LEU A 347 3.95 -1.79 15.19
CA LEU A 347 4.54 -0.53 14.73
C LEU A 347 5.90 -0.27 15.37
N TRP A 348 6.14 -0.73 16.60
CA TRP A 348 7.43 -0.59 17.31
C TRP A 348 8.37 -1.79 17.11
N GLY A 349 7.93 -2.85 16.44
CA GLY A 349 8.76 -4.03 16.17
C GLY A 349 9.06 -4.89 17.39
N VAL A 350 8.24 -4.81 18.44
CA VAL A 350 8.42 -5.62 19.65
C VAL A 350 7.87 -7.04 19.38
N SER A 351 8.77 -8.03 19.37
CA SER A 351 8.41 -9.44 19.15
C SER A 351 7.73 -10.06 20.38
N THR A 352 6.81 -11.00 20.16
CA THR A 352 6.24 -11.87 21.22
C THR A 352 7.14 -13.03 21.62
N LEU A 353 8.29 -13.20 20.96
CA LEU A 353 9.19 -14.33 21.20
C LEU A 353 10.09 -14.19 22.43
N ASN A 354 9.84 -13.21 23.30
CA ASN A 354 10.36 -13.24 24.66
C ASN A 354 9.30 -13.88 25.57
N LYS A 355 9.32 -15.22 25.63
CA LYS A 355 8.88 -15.99 26.78
C LYS A 355 10.02 -16.89 27.20
#